data_AF-A0A1Q7ZQ78-F1
#
_entry.id   AF-A0A1Q7ZQ78-F1
#
_cell.length_a   1.000
_cell.length_b   1.000
_cell.length_c   1.000
_cell.angle_alpha   90.00
_cell.angle_beta   90.00
_cell.angle_gamma   90.00
#
_symmetry.space_group_name_H-M   'P 1'
#
loop_
_entity.id
_entity.type
_entity.pdbx_description
1 polymer ?
#
loop_
_entity_poly.entity_id
_entity_poly.type
_entity_poly.pdbx_seq_one_letter_code
_entity_poly.pdbx_strand_id
1 'polypeptide(L)'
;MDLETGGIVLFAIMVAAGMIPLIMAFRVKVRSLRILSLLLGLFAVVHGFYHLASGFQQDFLADAVFEPISLMLLVWLGAYYSKVAVA
;
A
#
# COMPACT_ATOMS: atom_id res chain seq x y z
N MET A 1 19.53 -13.42 6.26
CA MET A 1 19.09 -12.09 6.73
C MET A 1 18.30 -12.30 8.00
N ASP A 2 18.56 -11.46 8.97
CA ASP A 2 17.75 -11.30 10.18
C ASP A 2 16.42 -10.57 9.86
N LEU A 3 15.48 -10.61 10.80
CA LEU A 3 14.13 -10.07 10.65
C LEU A 3 14.13 -8.55 10.40
N GLU A 4 15.01 -7.80 11.08
CA GLU A 4 15.12 -6.35 10.93
C GLU A 4 15.56 -5.99 9.51
N THR A 5 16.66 -6.60 9.05
CA THR A 5 17.16 -6.38 7.68
C THR A 5 16.10 -6.77 6.64
N GLY A 6 15.40 -7.89 6.84
CA GLY A 6 14.30 -8.31 5.96
C GLY A 6 13.17 -7.29 5.90
N GLY A 7 12.72 -6.78 7.05
CA GLY A 7 11.68 -5.77 7.16
C GLY A 7 12.06 -4.45 6.48
N ILE A 8 13.30 -3.99 6.67
CA ILE A 8 13.82 -2.77 6.03
C ILE A 8 13.85 -2.91 4.50
N VAL A 9 14.32 -4.05 3.98
CA VAL A 9 14.40 -4.30 2.53
C VAL A 9 12.99 -4.34 1.92
N LEU A 10 12.07 -5.07 2.54
CA LEU A 10 10.67 -5.16 2.08
C LEU A 10 9.98 -3.79 2.13
N PHE A 11 10.17 -3.03 3.21
CA PHE A 11 9.71 -1.65 3.32
C PHE A 11 10.22 -0.79 2.15
N ALA A 12 11.52 -0.80 1.91
CA ALA A 12 12.13 0.03 0.87
C ALA A 12 11.59 -0.30 -0.53
N ILE A 13 11.47 -1.59 -0.86
CA ILE A 13 10.96 -2.05 -2.16
C ILE A 13 9.47 -1.70 -2.30
N MET A 14 8.66 -1.94 -1.27
CA MET A 14 7.24 -1.64 -1.28
C MET A 14 6.97 -0.14 -1.40
N VAL A 15 7.69 0.70 -0.67
CA VAL A 15 7.58 2.17 -0.79
C VAL A 15 8.02 2.63 -2.17
N ALA A 16 9.15 2.14 -2.69
CA ALA A 16 9.59 2.48 -4.04
C ALA A 16 8.56 2.06 -5.10
N ALA A 17 8.00 0.86 -4.99
CA ALA A 17 6.94 0.37 -5.87
C ALA A 17 5.66 1.21 -5.73
N GLY A 18 5.27 1.58 -4.50
CA GLY A 18 4.10 2.41 -4.20
C GLY A 18 4.21 3.85 -4.68
N MET A 19 5.43 4.39 -4.77
CA MET A 19 5.66 5.72 -5.34
C MET A 19 5.26 5.81 -6.82
N ILE A 20 5.40 4.74 -7.59
CA ILE A 20 5.05 4.72 -9.02
C ILE A 20 3.55 5.05 -9.23
N PRO A 21 2.58 4.31 -8.64
CA PRO A 21 1.17 4.64 -8.78
C PRO A 21 0.79 5.95 -8.06
N LEU A 22 1.45 6.33 -6.96
CA LEU A 22 1.24 7.68 -6.38
C LEU A 22 1.59 8.79 -7.37
N ILE A 23 2.75 8.71 -8.02
CA ILE A 23 3.16 9.67 -9.07
C ILE A 23 2.19 9.60 -10.25
N MET A 24 1.80 8.41 -10.67
CA MET A 24 0.82 8.21 -11.74
C MET A 24 -0.47 8.95 -11.43
N ALA A 25 -1.02 8.84 -10.22
CA ALA A 25 -2.24 9.53 -9.82
C ALA A 25 -2.21 11.05 -10.07
N PHE A 26 -1.07 11.71 -9.80
CA PHE A 26 -0.91 13.14 -10.07
C PHE A 26 -0.82 13.47 -11.56
N ARG A 27 -0.37 12.54 -12.39
CA ARG A 27 -0.21 12.73 -13.84
C ARG A 27 -1.45 12.36 -14.65
N VAL A 28 -2.28 11.42 -14.18
CA VAL A 28 -3.43 10.94 -14.95
C VAL A 28 -4.61 11.93 -14.88
N LYS A 29 -5.22 12.22 -16.02
CA LYS A 29 -6.41 13.08 -16.15
C LYS A 29 -7.72 12.33 -15.85
N VAL A 30 -7.75 11.03 -16.17
CA VAL A 30 -8.91 10.16 -15.93
C VAL A 30 -9.09 9.95 -14.43
N ARG A 31 -10.24 10.39 -13.91
CA ARG A 31 -10.55 10.34 -12.47
C ARG A 31 -10.47 8.92 -11.91
N SER A 32 -10.97 7.93 -12.64
CA SER A 32 -10.99 6.54 -12.19
C SER A 32 -9.59 5.96 -12.02
N LEU A 33 -8.74 6.15 -13.04
CA LEU A 33 -7.32 5.74 -12.97
C LEU A 33 -6.59 6.49 -11.84
N ARG A 34 -6.86 7.78 -11.66
CA ARG A 34 -6.28 8.55 -10.54
C ARG A 34 -6.61 7.92 -9.18
N ILE A 35 -7.87 7.60 -8.93
CA ILE A 35 -8.30 7.01 -7.65
C ILE A 35 -7.71 5.62 -7.45
N LEU A 36 -7.73 4.78 -8.49
CA LEU A 36 -7.12 3.45 -8.44
C LEU A 36 -5.61 3.52 -8.14
N SER A 37 -4.89 4.42 -8.81
CA SER A 37 -3.46 4.62 -8.58
C SER A 37 -3.17 5.18 -7.18
N LEU A 38 -4.00 6.09 -6.64
CA LEU A 38 -3.86 6.56 -5.26
C LEU A 38 -4.04 5.43 -4.25
N LEU A 39 -5.11 4.64 -4.38
CA LEU A 39 -5.42 3.55 -3.46
C LEU A 39 -4.32 2.48 -3.50
N LEU A 40 -3.85 2.11 -4.70
CA LEU A 40 -2.78 1.13 -4.86
C LEU A 40 -1.45 1.64 -4.28
N GLY A 41 -1.11 2.90 -4.53
CA GLY A 41 0.11 3.50 -4.01
C GLY A 41 0.11 3.65 -2.50
N LEU A 42 -1.01 4.10 -1.93
CA LEU A 42 -1.17 4.20 -0.48
C LEU A 42 -1.15 2.82 0.17
N PHE A 43 -1.80 1.82 -0.43
CA PHE A 43 -1.71 0.43 0.02
C PHE A 43 -0.26 -0.04 0.12
N ALA A 44 0.51 0.09 -0.96
CA ALA A 44 1.90 -0.37 -1.00
C ALA A 44 2.78 0.36 0.04
N VAL A 45 2.59 1.67 0.25
CA VAL A 45 3.34 2.42 1.26
C VAL A 45 2.97 1.95 2.67
N VAL A 46 1.68 1.88 2.99
CA VAL A 46 1.22 1.44 4.33
C VAL A 46 1.62 -0.02 4.61
N HIS A 47 1.52 -0.89 3.62
CA HIS A 47 1.94 -2.29 3.75
C HIS A 47 3.47 -2.43 3.83
N GLY A 48 4.23 -1.51 3.22
CA GLY A 48 5.65 -1.36 3.48
C GLY A 48 5.93 -1.07 4.95
N PHE A 49 5.19 -0.14 5.56
CA PHE A 49 5.33 0.19 6.99
C PHE A 49 4.97 -1.00 7.90
N TYR A 50 4.02 -1.85 7.50
CA TYR A 50 3.77 -3.13 8.18
C TYR A 50 5.05 -3.98 8.24
N HIS A 51 5.75 -4.19 7.12
CA HIS A 51 6.99 -4.95 7.10
C HIS A 51 8.10 -4.29 7.91
N LEU A 52 8.17 -2.95 7.93
CA LEU A 52 9.13 -2.24 8.77
C LEU A 52 8.85 -2.48 10.26
N ALA A 53 7.59 -2.29 10.69
CA ALA A 53 7.18 -2.51 12.07
C ALA A 53 7.39 -3.97 12.51
N SER A 54 7.00 -4.93 11.67
CA SER A 54 7.20 -6.35 11.91
C SER A 54 8.68 -6.72 12.00
N GLY A 55 9.54 -6.14 11.14
CA GLY A 55 10.99 -6.32 11.21
C GLY A 55 11.58 -5.91 12.55
N PHE A 56 11.09 -4.80 13.13
CA PHE A 56 11.48 -4.32 14.47
C PHE A 56 10.66 -4.94 15.62
N GLN A 57 9.88 -5.99 15.35
CA GLN A 57 9.06 -6.71 16.35
C GLN A 57 8.05 -5.79 17.07
N GLN A 58 7.54 -4.78 16.36
CA GLN A 58 6.50 -3.88 16.85
C GLN A 58 5.12 -4.43 16.51
N ASP A 59 4.75 -5.58 17.09
CA ASP A 59 3.55 -6.36 16.75
C ASP A 59 2.26 -5.53 16.81
N PHE A 60 2.13 -4.65 17.81
CA PHE A 60 0.97 -3.76 17.90
C PHE A 60 0.85 -2.83 16.68
N LEU A 61 1.95 -2.22 16.23
CA LEU A 61 1.93 -1.34 15.06
C LEU A 61 1.74 -2.14 13.78
N ALA A 62 2.37 -3.31 13.66
CA ALA A 62 2.23 -4.17 12.49
C ALA A 62 0.78 -4.68 12.39
N ASP A 63 0.33 -5.47 13.34
CA ASP A 63 -0.86 -6.31 13.22
C ASP A 63 -2.14 -5.56 13.57
N ALA A 64 -2.11 -4.64 14.56
CA ALA A 64 -3.31 -3.91 14.98
C ALA A 64 -3.51 -2.59 14.23
N VAL A 65 -2.49 -2.07 13.55
CA VAL A 65 -2.55 -0.77 12.86
C VAL A 65 -2.28 -0.88 11.36
N PHE A 66 -1.06 -1.23 10.95
CA PHE A 66 -0.69 -1.16 9.54
C PHE A 66 -1.35 -2.24 8.69
N GLU A 67 -1.46 -3.47 9.18
CA GLU A 67 -2.14 -4.56 8.49
C GLU A 67 -3.61 -4.22 8.18
N PRO A 68 -4.49 -3.91 9.16
CA PRO A 68 -5.89 -3.63 8.89
C PRO A 68 -6.08 -2.40 7.99
N ILE A 69 -5.29 -1.34 8.17
CA ILE A 69 -5.35 -0.16 7.30
C ILE A 69 -4.97 -0.54 5.85
N SER A 70 -3.92 -1.34 5.66
CA SER A 70 -3.53 -1.81 4.32
C SER A 70 -4.64 -2.65 3.67
N LEU A 71 -5.27 -3.56 4.41
CA LEU A 71 -6.38 -4.37 3.91
C LEU A 71 -7.60 -3.50 3.55
N MET A 72 -7.94 -2.49 4.36
CA MET A 72 -9.02 -1.56 4.04
C MET A 72 -8.78 -0.82 2.73
N LEU A 73 -7.53 -0.39 2.46
CA LEU A 73 -7.17 0.25 1.19
C LEU A 73 -7.35 -0.71 0.00
N LEU A 74 -6.99 -1.97 0.17
CA LEU A 74 -7.16 -2.99 -0.86
C LEU A 74 -8.64 -3.32 -1.11
N VAL A 75 -9.45 -3.40 -0.05
CA VAL A 75 -10.91 -3.57 -0.15
C VAL A 75 -11.52 -2.39 -0.89
N TRP A 76 -11.12 -1.15 -0.61
CA TRP A 76 -11.58 0.03 -1.33
C TRP A 76 -11.11 0.05 -2.78
N LEU A 77 -9.87 -0.38 -3.07
CA LEU A 77 -9.36 -0.53 -4.43
C LEU A 77 -10.25 -1.49 -5.23
N GLY A 78 -10.50 -2.68 -4.68
CA GLY A 78 -11.35 -3.69 -5.30
C GLY A 78 -12.79 -3.20 -5.49
N ALA A 79 -13.39 -2.60 -4.47
CA ALA A 79 -14.74 -2.05 -4.55
C ALA A 79 -14.86 -0.92 -5.60
N TYR A 80 -13.85 -0.06 -5.69
CA TYR A 80 -13.82 1.02 -6.68
C TYR A 80 -13.60 0.49 -8.10
N TYR A 81 -12.70 -0.48 -8.26
CA TYR A 81 -12.47 -1.14 -9.53
C TYR A 81 -13.73 -1.85 -10.04
N SER A 82 -14.44 -2.60 -9.19
CA SER A 82 -15.68 -3.29 -9.56
C SER A 82 -16.79 -2.34 -10.00
N LYS A 83 -16.88 -1.14 -9.41
CA LYS A 83 -17.83 -0.10 -9.88
C LYS A 83 -17.48 0.43 -11.28
N VAL A 84 -16.21 0.41 -11.66
CA VAL A 84 -15.74 0.81 -13.00
C VAL A 84 -15.80 -0.35 -13.99
N ALA A 85 -15.65 -1.60 -13.53
CA ALA A 85 -15.67 -2.80 -14.38
C ALA A 85 -17.08 -3.28 -14.76
N VAL A 86 -18.13 -2.82 -14.06
CA VAL A 86 -19.54 -3.16 -14.32
C VAL A 86 -20.25 -2.06 -15.14
N ALA A 87 -19.53 -1.07 -15.66
CA ALA A 87 -20.08 0.02 -16.47
C ALA A 87 -19.83 -0.17 -17.97
#